data_AF-A0A7S2QYY6-F1
#
_entry.id   AF-A0A7S2QYY6-F1
#
_cell.length_a   1.000
_cell.length_b   1.000
_cell.length_c   1.000
_cell.angle_alpha   90.00
_cell.angle_beta   90.00
_cell.angle_gamma   90.00
#
_symmetry.space_group_name_H-M   'P 1'
#
loop_
_entity.id
_entity.type
_entity.pdbx_description
1 polymer ?
#
loop_
_entity_poly.entity_id
_entity_poly.type
_entity_poly.pdbx_seq_one_letter_code
_entity_poly.pdbx_strand_id
1 'polypeptide(L)'
;HGFQRQANAALNTVQGAVDKALAAFTGGRLDVQCTGSSRTDVGVHALRNAVHFDIARTRDDSDVVEPYGLDNIHHGLNYHLRKLNVPVRVVECVRVDELNPAFHARH
;
A
#
# COMPACT_ATOMS: atom_id res chain seq x y z
N HIS A 1 7.94 -8.02 -11.97
CA HIS A 1 7.00 -8.96 -12.60
C HIS A 1 5.62 -8.33 -12.76
N GLY A 2 5.54 -7.18 -13.43
CA GLY A 2 4.29 -6.44 -13.57
C GLY A 2 3.73 -5.93 -12.24
N PHE A 3 2.47 -5.51 -12.28
CA PHE A 3 1.79 -4.93 -11.13
C PHE A 3 1.32 -5.99 -10.12
N GLN A 4 0.54 -6.97 -10.57
CA GLN A 4 -0.22 -7.88 -9.71
C GLN A 4 0.68 -8.88 -8.98
N ARG A 5 0.40 -9.12 -7.70
CA ARG A 5 1.00 -10.24 -6.94
C ARG A 5 0.84 -11.56 -7.69
N GLN A 6 1.83 -12.44 -7.53
CA GLN A 6 1.89 -13.75 -8.16
C GLN A 6 1.95 -14.85 -7.08
N ALA A 7 1.56 -16.08 -7.44
CA ALA A 7 1.64 -17.22 -6.52
C ALA A 7 3.07 -17.51 -6.06
N ASN A 8 4.06 -17.28 -6.91
CA ASN A 8 5.46 -17.34 -6.52
C ASN A 8 5.85 -16.04 -5.78
N ALA A 9 5.90 -16.12 -4.45
CA ALA A 9 6.20 -14.99 -3.56
C ALA A 9 7.62 -14.40 -3.73
N ALA A 10 8.55 -15.12 -4.39
CA ALA A 10 9.88 -14.61 -4.72
C ALA A 10 9.85 -13.58 -5.86
N LEU A 11 8.77 -13.53 -6.64
CA LEU A 11 8.63 -12.57 -7.74
C LEU A 11 8.29 -11.18 -7.19
N ASN A 12 9.18 -10.22 -7.45
CA ASN A 12 8.94 -8.82 -7.12
C ASN A 12 7.89 -8.22 -8.06
N THR A 13 6.76 -7.82 -7.49
CA THR A 13 5.61 -7.18 -8.16
C THR A 13 5.36 -5.82 -7.49
N VAL A 14 4.73 -4.88 -8.18
CA VAL A 14 4.46 -3.55 -7.60
C VAL A 14 3.48 -3.68 -6.42
N GLN A 15 2.37 -4.40 -6.61
CA GLN A 15 1.37 -4.64 -5.55
C GLN A 15 2.01 -5.36 -4.36
N GLY A 16 2.79 -6.42 -4.60
CA GLY A 16 3.47 -7.15 -3.52
C GLY A 16 4.49 -6.32 -2.76
N ALA A 17 5.16 -5.36 -3.41
CA ALA A 17 6.06 -4.44 -2.74
C ALA A 17 5.29 -3.45 -1.84
N VAL A 18 4.17 -2.92 -2.30
CA VAL A 18 3.30 -2.03 -1.51
C VAL A 18 2.72 -2.78 -0.31
N ASP A 19 2.19 -3.99 -0.50
CA ASP A 19 1.65 -4.81 0.59
C ASP A 19 2.73 -5.13 1.66
N LYS A 20 3.94 -5.51 1.24
CA LYS A 20 5.07 -5.73 2.15
C LYS A 20 5.44 -4.45 2.92
N ALA A 21 5.39 -3.30 2.28
CA ALA A 21 5.66 -2.02 2.93
C ALA A 21 4.55 -1.64 3.93
N LEU A 22 3.28 -1.91 3.63
CA LEU A 22 2.15 -1.72 4.54
C LEU A 22 2.25 -2.63 5.77
N ALA A 23 2.55 -3.92 5.56
CA ALA A 23 2.77 -4.86 6.65
C ALA A 23 3.93 -4.40 7.55
N ALA A 24 5.06 -3.98 6.97
CA ALA A 24 6.20 -3.48 7.74
C ALA A 24 5.88 -2.18 8.50
N PHE A 25 5.13 -1.25 7.88
CA PHE A 25 4.70 0.00 8.50
C PHE A 25 3.82 -0.22 9.74
N THR A 26 2.99 -1.27 9.72
CA THR A 26 2.14 -1.65 10.86
C THR A 26 2.86 -2.52 11.90
N GLY A 27 4.19 -2.63 11.80
CA GLY A 27 4.99 -3.48 12.69
C GLY A 27 4.72 -4.97 12.49
N GLY A 28 4.19 -5.37 11.33
CA GLY A 28 3.84 -6.75 10.99
C GLY A 28 2.56 -7.25 11.68
N ARG A 29 1.79 -6.38 12.34
CA ARG A 29 0.59 -6.74 13.08
C ARG A 29 -0.64 -6.92 12.19
N LEU A 30 -0.65 -6.29 11.02
CA LEU A 30 -1.79 -6.29 10.10
C LEU A 30 -1.40 -6.86 8.74
N ASP A 31 -2.23 -7.76 8.20
CA ASP A 31 -2.15 -8.20 6.81
C ASP A 31 -2.96 -7.25 5.92
N VAL A 32 -2.38 -6.08 5.64
CA VAL A 32 -3.00 -5.07 4.79
C VAL A 32 -2.66 -5.36 3.33
N GLN A 33 -3.71 -5.50 2.50
CA GLN A 33 -3.56 -5.73 1.07
C GLN A 33 -4.15 -4.55 0.29
N CYS A 34 -3.41 -4.08 -0.71
CA CYS A 34 -3.87 -3.00 -1.56
C CYS A 34 -4.55 -3.51 -2.84
N THR A 35 -5.47 -2.69 -3.35
CA THR A 35 -6.16 -2.91 -4.62
C THR A 35 -5.82 -1.77 -5.58
N GLY A 36 -5.23 -2.13 -6.72
CA GLY A 36 -4.81 -1.17 -7.75
C GLY A 36 -5.91 -0.75 -8.72
N SER A 37 -5.82 0.49 -9.20
CA SER A 37 -6.68 1.02 -10.27
C SER A 37 -6.49 0.29 -11.59
N SER A 38 -5.25 -0.13 -11.88
CA SER A 38 -4.93 -0.88 -13.10
C SER A 38 -3.87 -1.94 -12.84
N ARG A 39 -3.78 -2.91 -13.76
CA ARG A 39 -2.66 -3.85 -13.83
C ARG A 39 -1.75 -3.42 -14.97
N THR A 40 -0.45 -3.49 -14.76
CA THR A 40 0.56 -3.30 -15.80
C THR A 40 1.36 -4.59 -15.97
N ASP A 41 1.78 -4.86 -17.21
CA ASP A 41 2.58 -6.04 -17.54
C ASP A 41 4.06 -5.86 -17.16
N VAL A 42 4.83 -6.94 -17.27
CA VAL A 42 6.27 -6.91 -17.02
C VAL A 42 6.94 -5.91 -17.95
N GLY A 43 7.73 -4.99 -17.38
CA GLY A 43 8.45 -3.96 -18.12
C GLY A 43 7.68 -2.66 -18.34
N VAL A 44 6.38 -2.59 -17.99
CA VAL A 44 5.59 -1.36 -18.12
C VAL A 44 5.74 -0.48 -16.87
N HIS A 45 6.00 0.81 -17.09
CA HIS A 45 6.12 1.83 -16.05
C HIS A 45 4.80 2.59 -15.83
N ALA A 46 4.65 3.22 -14.67
CA ALA A 46 3.54 4.12 -14.38
C ALA A 46 3.98 5.30 -13.51
N LEU A 47 3.64 6.52 -13.93
CA LEU A 47 3.94 7.74 -13.16
C LEU A 47 2.89 8.03 -12.07
N ARG A 48 1.62 7.64 -12.32
CA ARG A 48 0.45 7.96 -11.49
C ARG A 48 -0.54 6.79 -11.44
N ASN A 49 -0.07 5.58 -11.16
CA ASN A 49 -0.99 4.47 -10.85
C ASN A 49 -1.51 4.62 -9.42
N ALA A 50 -2.78 4.32 -9.18
CA ALA A 50 -3.39 4.42 -7.86
C ALA A 50 -3.58 3.05 -7.22
N VAL A 51 -3.53 3.01 -5.89
CA VAL A 51 -3.92 1.88 -5.06
C VAL A 51 -4.77 2.42 -3.91
N HIS A 52 -5.71 1.61 -3.43
CA HIS A 52 -6.37 1.85 -2.14
C HIS A 52 -6.15 0.66 -1.23
N PHE A 53 -6.25 0.91 0.07
CA PHE A 53 -6.16 -0.09 1.13
C PHE A 53 -6.87 0.45 2.37
N ASP A 54 -7.34 -0.45 3.20
CA ASP A 54 -7.93 -0.12 4.49
C ASP A 54 -6.94 -0.44 5.60
N ILE A 55 -6.79 0.49 6.54
CA ILE A 55 -5.88 0.33 7.67
C ILE A 55 -6.50 0.91 8.93
N ALA A 56 -6.60 0.08 9.97
CA ALA A 56 -6.94 0.53 11.31
C ALA A 56 -5.65 0.72 12.11
N ARG A 57 -5.63 1.71 13.00
CA ARG A 57 -4.57 1.85 13.99
C ARG A 57 -5.06 1.31 15.32
N THR A 58 -4.37 0.33 15.87
CA THR A 58 -4.72 -0.27 17.17
C THR A 58 -3.63 -0.03 18.20
N ARG A 59 -4.02 0.16 19.45
CA ARG A 59 -3.10 0.07 20.60
C ARG A 59 -2.97 -1.40 21.03
N ASP A 60 -1.99 -1.70 21.89
CA ASP A 60 -1.69 -3.06 22.37
C ASP A 60 -2.91 -3.80 22.99
N ASP A 61 -3.93 -3.08 23.45
CA ASP A 61 -5.19 -3.63 23.98
C ASP A 61 -6.31 -3.78 22.92
N SER A 62 -5.97 -3.74 21.63
CA SER A 62 -6.90 -3.84 20.49
C SER A 62 -7.91 -2.69 20.31
N ASP A 63 -7.85 -1.67 21.15
CA ASP A 63 -8.61 -0.44 20.96
C ASP A 63 -8.19 0.25 19.66
N VAL A 64 -9.16 0.49 18.78
CA VAL A 64 -8.98 1.32 17.59
C VAL A 64 -8.76 2.75 18.07
N VAL A 65 -7.64 3.34 17.67
CA VAL A 65 -7.28 4.72 17.98
C VAL A 65 -7.34 5.57 16.72
N GLU A 66 -7.07 6.86 16.88
CA GLU A 66 -7.04 7.82 15.78
C GLU A 66 -6.22 7.32 14.58
N PRO A 67 -6.74 7.47 13.35
CA PRO A 67 -6.06 7.02 12.14
C PRO A 67 -4.64 7.56 12.00
N TYR A 68 -3.83 6.88 11.20
CA TYR A 68 -2.52 7.39 10.82
C TYR A 68 -2.67 8.69 10.03
N GLY A 69 -1.87 9.71 10.37
CA GLY A 69 -1.74 10.90 9.53
C GLY A 69 -1.18 10.55 8.15
N LEU A 70 -1.62 11.28 7.11
CA LEU A 70 -1.21 11.03 5.72
C LEU A 70 0.30 11.11 5.52
N ASP A 71 0.97 12.06 6.17
CA ASP A 71 2.43 12.18 6.12
C ASP A 71 3.14 10.96 6.73
N ASN A 72 2.58 10.37 7.79
CA ASN A 72 3.15 9.17 8.42
C ASN A 72 3.05 7.97 7.47
N ILE A 73 1.91 7.81 6.80
CA ILE A 73 1.71 6.76 5.79
C ILE A 73 2.67 6.99 4.62
N HIS A 74 2.71 8.20 4.07
CA HIS A 74 3.55 8.54 2.93
C HIS A 74 5.05 8.31 3.21
N HIS A 75 5.56 8.80 4.34
CA HIS A 75 6.95 8.61 4.73
C HIS A 75 7.26 7.16 5.11
N GLY A 76 6.38 6.51 5.87
CA GLY A 76 6.54 5.13 6.31
C GLY A 76 6.61 4.16 5.13
N LEU A 77 5.68 4.27 4.19
CA LEU A 77 5.68 3.41 3.00
C LEU A 77 6.93 3.62 2.16
N ASN A 78 7.31 4.87 1.89
CA ASN A 78 8.53 5.15 1.11
C ASN A 78 9.81 4.68 1.82
N TYR A 79 9.87 4.75 3.16
CA TYR A 79 10.97 4.19 3.94
C TYR A 79 11.09 2.67 3.74
N HIS A 80 9.98 1.94 3.83
CA HIS A 80 9.99 0.48 3.67
C HIS A 80 10.20 0.05 2.21
N LEU A 81 9.62 0.74 1.24
CA LEU A 81 9.87 0.50 -0.18
C LEU A 81 11.35 0.68 -0.53
N ARG A 82 12.01 1.72 0.03
CA ARG A 82 13.46 1.91 -0.12
C ARG A 82 14.24 0.73 0.48
N LYS A 83 13.86 0.25 1.67
CA LYS A 83 14.49 -0.91 2.31
C LYS A 83 14.34 -2.21 1.50
N LEU A 84 13.23 -2.37 0.79
CA LEU A 84 13.01 -3.50 -0.13
C LEU A 84 13.86 -3.42 -1.40
N ASN A 85 14.55 -2.30 -1.64
CA ASN A 85 15.39 -2.06 -2.82
C ASN A 85 14.63 -2.27 -4.14
N VAL A 86 13.40 -1.74 -4.22
CA VAL A 86 12.53 -1.80 -5.41
C VAL A 86 12.33 -0.41 -6.02
N PRO A 87 12.16 -0.29 -7.34
CA PRO A 87 11.91 0.99 -8.02
C PRO A 87 10.42 1.40 -7.93
N VAL A 88 9.89 1.50 -6.72
CA VAL A 88 8.50 1.89 -6.44
C VAL A 88 8.50 3.02 -5.43
N ARG A 89 7.71 4.07 -5.68
CA ARG A 89 7.60 5.23 -4.80
C ARG A 89 6.15 5.67 -4.68
N VAL A 90 5.69 5.92 -3.46
CA VAL A 90 4.44 6.63 -3.21
C VAL A 90 4.70 8.11 -3.41
N VAL A 91 3.91 8.74 -4.28
CA VAL A 91 4.07 10.17 -4.60
C VAL A 91 3.02 11.05 -3.91
N GLU A 92 1.92 10.45 -3.46
CA GLU A 92 0.77 11.15 -2.90
C GLU A 92 -0.08 10.18 -2.07
N CYS A 93 -0.69 10.68 -1.00
CA CYS A 93 -1.65 9.95 -0.17
C CYS A 93 -2.89 10.83 0.06
N VAL A 94 -4.08 10.24 -0.11
CA VAL A 94 -5.37 10.91 0.08
C VAL A 94 -6.26 10.03 0.94
N ARG A 95 -6.95 10.65 1.91
CA ARG A 95 -7.98 9.97 2.72
C ARG A 95 -9.33 10.07 2.00
N VAL A 96 -10.02 8.94 1.85
CA VAL A 96 -11.22 8.84 1.00
C VAL A 96 -12.47 8.39 1.73
N ASP A 97 -12.35 7.76 2.89
CA ASP A 97 -13.47 7.19 3.66
C ASP A 97 -14.51 8.25 4.08
N GLU A 98 -14.06 9.46 4.42
CA GLU A 98 -14.97 10.56 4.80
C GLU A 98 -15.75 11.14 3.61
N LEU A 99 -15.21 11.05 2.39
CA LEU A 99 -15.81 11.61 1.17
C LEU A 99 -16.63 10.58 0.40
N ASN A 100 -16.12 9.35 0.33
CA ASN A 100 -16.73 8.21 -0.32
C ASN A 100 -16.32 6.93 0.41
N PRO A 101 -17.12 6.46 1.38
CA PRO A 101 -16.86 5.21 2.10
C PRO A 101 -16.81 3.97 1.21
N ALA A 102 -17.36 4.04 -0.01
CA ALA A 102 -17.36 2.97 -0.99
C ALA A 102 -16.31 3.17 -2.10
N PHE A 103 -15.32 4.05 -1.87
CA PHE A 103 -14.26 4.27 -2.84
C PHE A 103 -13.54 2.97 -3.16
N HIS A 104 -13.32 2.73 -4.45
CA HIS A 104 -12.60 1.58 -4.92
C HIS A 104 -11.74 2.00 -6.10
N ALA A 105 -10.41 1.95 -5.98
CA ALA A 105 -9.47 2.54 -6.96
C ALA A 105 -9.69 2.12 -8.43
N ARG A 106 -10.36 0.98 -8.68
CA ARG A 106 -10.67 0.48 -10.04
C ARG A 106 -12.03 0.96 -10.59
N HIS A 107 -12.95 1.44 -9.76
CA HIS A 107 -14.35 1.71 -10.11
C HIS A 107 -14.71 3.17 -9.89
#